data_AF-A0A355QBJ7-F1
#
_entry.id   AF-A0A355QBJ7-F1
#
_cell.length_a   1.000
_cell.length_b   1.000
_cell.length_c   1.000
_cell.angle_alpha   90.00
_cell.angle_beta   90.00
_cell.angle_gamma   90.00
#
_symmetry.space_group_name_H-M   'P 1'
#
loop_
_entity.id
_entity.type
_entity.pdbx_description
1 polymer ?
#
loop_
_entity_poly.entity_id
_entity_poly.type
_entity_poly.pdbx_seq_one_letter_code
_entity_poly.pdbx_strand_id
1 'polypeptide(L)'
;MTYPEFEINEEKILSLCDSAEKKSAPFRVLDKIGNHAKKIALTTALGLSVAGAATALADRIPAEKSMATLKWDLVGQSDLWEYKALPSYSEAPFLTEMVKSGQLPPVKDRLPKEPLVMKTGAMIDGTGEYGGVFRHVIGGRPEGWNWLAGQHQGWGGINITLQECLVRQGPLWQVKPEEQNGPLPNLAKSWSWNEDKTSLTMNLVEGVKWSDGDAFDAEDLRFWWEDNVQDEKVTSRMPKDGMGVGTTMSVVDPYTIRFDFQEPQGPARVSALAYIQGCPGPSHILKDHHPRYNPQKTYEDYTNAQPADDLK
;
A
#
# COMPACT_ATOMS: atom_id res chain seq x y z
N MET A 1 31.53 -3.62 21.02
CA MET A 1 30.86 -4.94 21.06
C MET A 1 30.79 -5.45 19.63
N THR A 2 31.54 -6.50 19.33
CA THR A 2 31.53 -7.21 18.05
C THR A 2 30.36 -8.18 18.02
N TYR A 3 29.53 -8.14 16.99
CA TYR A 3 28.47 -9.13 16.74
C TYR A 3 29.08 -10.39 16.08
N PRO A 4 28.60 -11.60 16.39
CA PRO A 4 29.11 -12.82 15.75
C PRO A 4 28.52 -12.98 14.34
N GLU A 5 29.35 -13.43 13.39
CA GLU A 5 28.92 -13.86 12.06
C GLU A 5 28.05 -15.12 12.18
N PHE A 6 26.88 -15.12 11.54
CA PHE A 6 26.04 -16.29 11.36
C PHE A 6 26.45 -16.97 10.04
N GLU A 7 27.09 -18.14 10.12
CA GLU A 7 27.27 -19.03 8.97
C GLU A 7 25.95 -19.77 8.66
N ILE A 8 25.44 -19.59 7.45
CA ILE A 8 24.29 -20.33 6.94
C ILE A 8 24.79 -21.69 6.44
N ASN A 9 24.38 -22.76 7.12
CA ASN A 9 24.69 -24.14 6.71
C ASN A 9 23.65 -24.62 5.69
N GLU A 10 24.02 -24.56 4.41
CA GLU A 10 23.16 -24.92 3.27
C GLU A 10 22.72 -26.40 3.26
N GLU A 11 23.56 -27.33 3.76
CA GLU A 11 23.21 -28.75 3.85
C GLU A 11 22.05 -28.99 4.82
N LYS A 12 21.98 -28.21 5.90
CA LYS A 12 20.89 -28.31 6.89
C LYS A 12 19.55 -27.84 6.31
N ILE A 13 19.57 -26.84 5.45
CA ILE A 13 18.38 -26.31 4.75
C ILE A 13 17.88 -27.34 3.72
N LEU A 14 18.78 -27.92 2.92
CA LEU A 14 18.43 -28.96 1.95
C LEU A 14 17.83 -30.21 2.62
N SER A 15 18.34 -30.61 3.77
CA SER A 15 17.77 -31.76 4.52
C SER A 15 16.35 -31.52 5.04
N LEU A 16 16.00 -30.25 5.33
CA LEU A 16 14.67 -29.86 5.79
C LEU A 16 13.66 -29.84 4.63
N CYS A 17 14.09 -29.44 3.43
CA CYS A 17 13.28 -29.50 2.21
C CYS A 17 12.96 -30.94 1.80
N ASP A 18 13.95 -31.84 1.82
CA ASP A 18 13.75 -33.28 1.51
C ASP A 18 12.82 -33.98 2.51
N SER A 19 12.82 -33.55 3.78
CA SER A 19 11.93 -34.06 4.83
C SER A 19 10.48 -33.60 4.64
N ALA A 20 10.26 -32.42 4.05
CA ALA A 20 8.93 -31.90 3.75
C ALA A 20 8.28 -32.61 2.55
N GLU A 21 9.05 -32.94 1.52
CA GLU A 21 8.56 -33.71 0.35
C GLU A 21 8.18 -35.15 0.69
N LYS A 22 8.87 -35.79 1.65
CA LYS A 22 8.52 -37.17 2.07
C LYS A 22 7.26 -37.25 2.94
N LYS A 23 6.74 -36.14 3.46
CA LYS A 23 5.55 -36.12 4.34
C LYS A 23 4.23 -35.84 3.62
N SER A 24 4.25 -35.53 2.32
CA SER A 24 3.03 -35.32 1.52
C SER A 24 2.60 -36.60 0.79
N ALA A 25 1.95 -37.52 1.52
CA ALA A 25 1.18 -38.60 0.89
C ALA A 25 -0.18 -38.06 0.36
N PRO A 26 -0.71 -38.56 -0.77
CA PRO A 26 -1.90 -38.00 -1.39
C PRO A 26 -3.17 -38.35 -0.60
N PHE A 27 -4.03 -37.35 -0.41
CA PHE A 27 -5.37 -37.48 0.16
C PHE A 27 -6.18 -38.55 -0.61
N ARG A 28 -6.41 -39.71 0.00
CA ARG A 28 -7.41 -40.68 -0.46
C ARG A 28 -8.77 -40.29 0.12
N VAL A 29 -9.55 -39.57 -0.68
CA VAL A 29 -11.02 -39.63 -0.57
C VAL A 29 -11.45 -40.69 -1.57
N LEU A 30 -12.04 -41.79 -1.09
CA LEU A 30 -13.05 -42.63 -1.75
C LEU A 30 -13.09 -44.00 -1.05
N ASP A 31 -13.90 -44.08 0.01
CA ASP A 31 -14.41 -45.36 0.51
C ASP A 31 -15.89 -45.16 0.85
N LYS A 32 -16.72 -45.24 -0.19
CA LYS A 32 -18.16 -45.57 -0.14
C LYS A 32 -18.64 -45.69 -1.57
N ILE A 33 -18.73 -46.93 -2.06
CA ILE A 33 -19.86 -47.52 -2.78
C ILE A 33 -19.38 -48.91 -3.20
N GLY A 34 -19.89 -49.92 -2.49
CA GLY A 34 -19.83 -51.30 -2.92
C GLY A 34 -20.78 -51.55 -4.08
N ASN A 35 -20.46 -52.60 -4.84
CA ASN A 35 -21.31 -53.29 -5.82
C ASN A 35 -21.64 -52.53 -7.11
N HIS A 36 -20.81 -52.68 -8.13
CA HIS A 36 -21.18 -53.52 -9.29
C HIS A 36 -19.96 -53.79 -10.19
N ALA A 37 -19.70 -55.08 -10.37
CA ALA A 37 -18.74 -55.60 -11.30
C ALA A 37 -19.17 -55.38 -12.77
N LYS A 38 -18.18 -55.47 -13.66
CA LYS A 38 -18.30 -55.76 -15.11
C LYS A 38 -18.91 -54.65 -15.98
N LYS A 39 -18.00 -53.88 -16.59
CA LYS A 39 -18.06 -53.18 -17.90
C LYS A 39 -16.98 -52.08 -17.80
N ILE A 40 -15.89 -52.03 -18.54
CA ILE A 40 -15.59 -52.41 -19.92
C ILE A 40 -14.07 -52.58 -19.98
N ALA A 41 -13.61 -53.77 -20.37
CA ALA A 41 -12.28 -53.98 -20.92
C ALA A 41 -12.46 -54.00 -22.44
N LEU A 42 -12.25 -52.88 -23.13
CA LEU A 42 -11.95 -52.85 -24.56
C LEU A 42 -11.60 -51.41 -24.99
N THR A 43 -10.30 -51.11 -25.04
CA THR A 43 -9.63 -50.33 -26.11
C THR A 43 -8.15 -50.23 -25.74
N THR A 44 -7.48 -51.36 -25.94
CA THR A 44 -6.05 -51.43 -26.25
C THR A 44 -5.81 -50.80 -27.62
N ALA A 45 -4.61 -50.25 -27.81
CA ALA A 45 -3.99 -49.86 -29.08
C ALA A 45 -4.44 -48.55 -29.74
N LEU A 46 -3.86 -47.44 -29.27
CA LEU A 46 -3.23 -46.47 -30.18
C LEU A 46 -1.83 -46.15 -29.65
N GLY A 47 -0.93 -47.11 -29.80
CA GLY A 47 0.50 -46.92 -29.61
C GLY A 47 1.17 -46.70 -30.96
N LEU A 48 2.13 -45.76 -30.98
CA LEU A 48 3.06 -45.38 -32.05
C LEU A 48 2.59 -44.34 -33.09
N SER A 49 2.70 -43.06 -32.69
CA SER A 49 3.27 -41.94 -33.46
C SER A 49 2.93 -40.68 -32.64
N VAL A 50 3.82 -40.06 -31.87
CA VAL A 50 4.99 -39.29 -32.29
C VAL A 50 6.03 -39.35 -31.17
N ALA A 51 7.19 -39.94 -31.45
CA ALA A 51 8.41 -39.60 -30.72
C ALA A 51 8.82 -38.20 -31.20
N GLY A 52 8.61 -37.19 -30.36
CA GLY A 52 8.96 -35.80 -30.68
C GLY A 52 7.88 -34.80 -30.30
N ALA A 53 7.73 -34.51 -29.01
CA ALA A 53 7.07 -33.28 -28.56
C ALA A 53 7.61 -32.91 -27.17
N ALA A 54 8.57 -31.99 -27.20
CA ALA A 54 8.99 -31.10 -26.12
C ALA A 54 8.88 -31.65 -24.69
N THR A 55 10.01 -32.14 -24.14
CA THR A 55 10.38 -31.69 -22.81
C THR A 55 10.37 -30.16 -22.86
N ALA A 56 9.28 -29.54 -22.43
CA ALA A 56 9.32 -28.15 -22.02
C ALA A 56 10.33 -28.12 -20.87
N LEU A 57 11.60 -27.91 -21.22
CA LEU A 57 12.57 -27.35 -20.31
C LEU A 57 11.92 -26.06 -19.84
N ALA A 58 11.27 -26.11 -18.67
CA ALA A 58 10.97 -24.88 -17.97
C ALA A 58 12.31 -24.16 -17.89
N ASP A 59 12.40 -23.01 -18.57
CA ASP A 59 13.62 -22.20 -18.56
C ASP A 59 14.06 -22.09 -17.10
N ARG A 60 15.27 -22.58 -16.81
CA ARG A 60 15.82 -22.49 -15.45
C ARG A 60 15.76 -21.02 -15.08
N ILE A 61 15.16 -20.71 -13.93
CA ILE A 61 15.14 -19.34 -13.40
C ILE A 61 16.59 -18.84 -13.46
N PRO A 62 16.85 -17.68 -14.10
CA PRO A 62 18.19 -17.15 -14.21
C PRO A 62 18.86 -17.12 -12.84
N ALA A 63 20.16 -17.43 -12.79
CA ALA A 63 20.90 -17.33 -11.54
C ALA A 63 20.72 -15.92 -10.95
N GLU A 64 20.34 -15.88 -9.67
CA GLU A 64 20.13 -14.62 -8.96
C GLU A 64 21.43 -13.81 -9.00
N LYS A 65 21.37 -12.62 -9.60
CA LYS A 65 22.48 -11.68 -9.55
C LYS A 65 22.34 -10.88 -8.28
N SER A 66 23.34 -10.94 -7.41
CA SER A 66 23.40 -10.10 -6.22
C SER A 66 23.30 -8.62 -6.62
N MET A 67 22.31 -7.92 -6.06
CA MET A 67 22.18 -6.49 -6.25
C MET A 67 23.19 -5.68 -5.42
N ALA A 68 23.94 -6.34 -4.52
CA ALA A 68 24.88 -5.67 -3.61
C ALA A 68 26.06 -5.01 -4.32
N THR A 69 26.38 -5.43 -5.55
CA THR A 69 27.48 -4.87 -6.35
C THR A 69 27.02 -3.89 -7.44
N LEU A 70 25.71 -3.64 -7.54
CA LEU A 70 25.19 -2.68 -8.50
C LEU A 70 25.61 -1.27 -8.07
N LYS A 71 26.29 -0.55 -8.98
CA LYS A 71 26.57 0.87 -8.82
C LYS A 71 25.32 1.63 -9.27
N TRP A 72 24.68 2.32 -8.35
CA TRP A 72 23.52 3.15 -8.61
C TRP A 72 23.91 4.62 -8.56
N ASP A 73 23.45 5.40 -9.53
CA ASP A 73 23.53 6.85 -9.46
C ASP A 73 22.44 7.34 -8.50
N LEU A 74 22.85 7.62 -7.25
CA LEU A 74 21.93 8.11 -6.23
C LEU A 74 21.54 9.56 -6.52
N VAL A 75 20.26 9.85 -6.40
CA VAL A 75 19.68 11.17 -6.66
C VAL A 75 19.52 11.96 -5.36
N GLY A 76 19.43 13.28 -5.47
CA GLY A 76 19.02 14.11 -4.33
C GLY A 76 17.53 13.93 -4.03
N GLN A 77 17.11 14.23 -2.80
CA GLN A 77 15.70 14.19 -2.41
C GLN A 77 14.86 15.09 -3.32
N SER A 78 15.37 16.29 -3.62
CA SER A 78 14.70 17.26 -4.48
C SER A 78 14.67 16.88 -5.95
N ASP A 79 15.43 15.85 -6.37
CA ASP A 79 15.45 15.38 -7.75
C ASP A 79 14.29 14.41 -8.05
N LEU A 80 13.58 13.94 -7.03
CA LEU A 80 12.45 13.02 -7.20
C LEU A 80 11.18 13.74 -7.65
N TRP A 81 10.69 14.68 -6.84
CA TRP A 81 9.50 15.49 -7.11
C TRP A 81 9.49 16.80 -6.33
N GLU A 82 8.61 17.70 -6.73
CA GLU A 82 8.29 18.95 -6.04
C GLU A 82 6.79 19.23 -6.10
N TYR A 83 6.27 20.13 -5.27
CA TYR A 83 4.88 20.58 -5.35
C TYR A 83 4.83 21.95 -6.01
N LYS A 84 4.16 22.05 -7.17
CA LYS A 84 3.99 23.34 -7.87
C LYS A 84 2.85 23.29 -8.86
N ALA A 85 2.24 24.45 -9.11
CA ALA A 85 1.36 24.63 -10.25
C ALA A 85 2.13 24.64 -11.57
N LEU A 86 1.58 24.00 -12.61
CA LEU A 86 2.08 24.05 -13.98
C LEU A 86 1.17 24.92 -14.86
N PRO A 87 1.70 25.51 -15.95
CA PRO A 87 0.92 26.35 -16.85
C PRO A 87 -0.19 25.59 -17.60
N SER A 88 -0.03 24.28 -17.77
CA SER A 88 -1.01 23.41 -18.41
C SER A 88 -0.94 21.99 -17.85
N TYR A 89 -2.05 21.26 -18.00
CA TYR A 89 -2.19 19.87 -17.61
C TYR A 89 -2.83 19.09 -18.76
N SER A 90 -2.43 17.83 -18.89
CA SER A 90 -3.03 16.85 -19.81
C SER A 90 -3.57 15.68 -19.00
N GLU A 91 -4.40 14.86 -19.63
CA GLU A 91 -5.02 13.69 -18.99
C GLU A 91 -5.14 12.52 -19.96
N ALA A 92 -5.44 11.34 -19.44
CA ALA A 92 -5.62 10.15 -20.26
C ALA A 92 -6.80 10.32 -21.24
N PRO A 93 -6.71 9.81 -22.47
CA PRO A 93 -7.75 10.01 -23.49
C PRO A 93 -9.16 9.60 -23.06
N PHE A 94 -9.30 8.52 -22.29
CA PHE A 94 -10.61 8.07 -21.81
C PHE A 94 -11.25 9.03 -20.79
N LEU A 95 -10.45 9.78 -20.02
CA LEU A 95 -10.96 10.80 -19.10
C LEU A 95 -11.44 12.03 -19.88
N THR A 96 -10.74 12.41 -20.95
CA THR A 96 -11.18 13.51 -21.82
C THR A 96 -12.58 13.25 -22.41
N GLU A 97 -12.90 11.99 -22.77
CA GLU A 97 -14.26 11.65 -23.22
C GLU A 97 -15.30 11.76 -22.09
N MET A 98 -14.94 11.37 -20.86
CA MET A 98 -15.81 11.58 -19.69
C MET A 98 -16.06 13.07 -19.43
N VAL A 99 -15.03 13.92 -19.57
CA VAL A 99 -15.16 15.38 -19.45
C VAL A 99 -16.08 15.93 -20.53
N LYS A 100 -15.90 15.55 -21.80
CA LYS A 100 -16.77 15.98 -22.91
C LYS A 100 -18.24 15.58 -22.70
N SER A 101 -18.48 14.41 -22.11
CA SER A 101 -19.83 13.93 -21.80
C SER A 101 -20.45 14.56 -20.54
N GLY A 102 -19.72 15.40 -19.81
CA GLY A 102 -20.19 16.02 -18.56
C GLY A 102 -20.18 15.08 -17.35
N GLN A 103 -19.63 13.88 -17.47
CA GLN A 103 -19.52 12.91 -16.38
C GLN A 103 -18.36 13.20 -15.42
N LEU A 104 -17.40 14.03 -15.84
CA LEU A 104 -16.21 14.36 -15.06
C LEU A 104 -15.84 15.84 -15.20
N PRO A 105 -15.44 16.53 -14.13
CA PRO A 105 -14.90 17.88 -14.24
C PRO A 105 -13.57 17.90 -15.04
N PRO A 106 -13.23 19.02 -15.70
CA PRO A 106 -11.93 19.20 -16.35
C PRO A 106 -10.75 18.91 -15.42
N VAL A 107 -9.63 18.44 -15.98
CA VAL A 107 -8.43 18.04 -15.19
C VAL A 107 -7.94 19.14 -14.24
N LYS A 108 -7.97 20.40 -14.66
CA LYS A 108 -7.55 21.54 -13.84
C LYS A 108 -8.39 21.71 -12.57
N ASP A 109 -9.67 21.34 -12.61
CA ASP A 109 -10.60 21.49 -11.48
C ASP A 109 -10.52 20.28 -10.53
N ARG A 110 -10.02 19.13 -11.03
CA ARG A 110 -9.76 17.95 -10.21
C ARG A 110 -8.44 18.03 -9.46
N LEU A 111 -7.40 18.61 -10.06
CA LEU A 111 -6.08 18.72 -9.45
C LEU A 111 -6.05 19.63 -8.21
N PRO A 112 -5.12 19.39 -7.28
CA PRO A 112 -4.82 20.32 -6.19
C PRO A 112 -4.20 21.63 -6.74
N LYS A 113 -4.11 22.66 -5.89
CA LYS A 113 -3.51 23.95 -6.28
C LYS A 113 -2.05 23.80 -6.72
N GLU A 114 -1.29 22.98 -5.98
CA GLU A 114 0.11 22.66 -6.24
C GLU A 114 0.27 21.13 -6.27
N PRO A 115 0.05 20.47 -7.42
CA PRO A 115 0.22 19.02 -7.53
C PRO A 115 1.67 18.60 -7.33
N LEU A 116 1.85 17.34 -6.92
CA LEU A 116 3.14 16.66 -6.93
C LEU A 116 3.59 16.47 -8.37
N VAL A 117 4.70 17.11 -8.74
CA VAL A 117 5.33 17.05 -10.06
C VAL A 117 6.58 16.20 -9.95
N MET A 118 6.52 14.97 -10.48
CA MET A 118 7.68 14.09 -10.64
C MET A 118 8.66 14.72 -11.63
N LYS A 119 9.94 14.79 -11.27
CA LYS A 119 10.98 15.34 -12.16
C LYS A 119 11.44 14.27 -13.14
N THR A 120 11.60 14.65 -14.41
CA THR A 120 11.99 13.72 -15.48
C THR A 120 13.39 13.13 -15.28
N GLY A 121 14.29 13.81 -14.56
CA GLY A 121 15.62 13.29 -14.23
C GLY A 121 15.58 12.04 -13.33
N ALA A 122 14.50 11.82 -12.58
CA ALA A 122 14.29 10.61 -11.78
C ALA A 122 13.48 9.53 -12.52
N MET A 123 13.11 9.76 -13.78
CA MET A 123 12.40 8.78 -14.62
C MET A 123 13.40 8.04 -15.50
N ILE A 124 13.55 6.72 -15.30
CA ILE A 124 14.56 5.91 -16.00
C ILE A 124 14.42 5.95 -17.53
N ASP A 125 13.18 5.95 -18.03
CA ASP A 125 12.84 5.98 -19.46
C ASP A 125 12.27 7.34 -19.91
N GLY A 126 12.36 8.38 -19.06
CA GLY A 126 11.79 9.70 -19.32
C GLY A 126 10.26 9.76 -19.15
N THR A 127 9.63 10.74 -19.79
CA THR A 127 8.18 10.98 -19.70
C THR A 127 7.40 9.86 -20.37
N GLY A 128 6.49 9.23 -19.62
CA GLY A 128 5.67 8.13 -20.11
C GLY A 128 4.49 8.54 -21.00
N GLU A 129 3.83 7.53 -21.56
CA GLU A 129 2.61 7.66 -22.35
C GLU A 129 1.39 7.11 -21.59
N TYR A 130 0.20 7.65 -21.83
CA TYR A 130 -1.02 7.14 -21.20
C TYR A 130 -1.44 5.78 -21.77
N GLY A 131 -1.81 4.86 -20.89
CA GLY A 131 -2.44 3.59 -21.25
C GLY A 131 -1.76 2.37 -20.62
N GLY A 132 -2.19 1.19 -21.04
CA GLY A 132 -1.68 -0.10 -20.56
C GLY A 132 -2.46 -0.66 -19.37
N VAL A 133 -2.14 -1.92 -19.02
CA VAL A 133 -2.71 -2.63 -17.87
C VAL A 133 -1.57 -3.32 -17.13
N PHE A 134 -1.30 -2.90 -15.90
CA PHE A 134 -0.32 -3.55 -15.04
C PHE A 134 -0.99 -4.70 -14.28
N ARG A 135 -0.63 -5.94 -14.62
CA ARG A 135 -1.26 -7.16 -14.09
C ARG A 135 -0.46 -7.71 -12.91
N HIS A 136 -1.04 -7.64 -11.71
CA HIS A 136 -0.49 -8.23 -10.49
C HIS A 136 -1.12 -9.60 -10.21
N VAL A 137 -0.39 -10.44 -9.49
CA VAL A 137 -0.92 -11.68 -8.89
C VAL A 137 -0.71 -11.59 -7.39
N ILE A 138 -1.79 -11.78 -6.61
CA ILE A 138 -1.75 -11.70 -5.16
C ILE A 138 -2.22 -13.03 -4.55
N GLY A 139 -1.58 -13.43 -3.45
CA GLY A 139 -1.94 -14.65 -2.72
C GLY A 139 -3.11 -14.44 -1.75
N GLY A 140 -3.25 -13.23 -1.19
CA GLY A 140 -4.30 -12.91 -0.23
C GLY A 140 -5.68 -12.75 -0.86
N ARG A 141 -6.69 -12.62 -0.01
CA ARG A 141 -8.06 -12.25 -0.39
C ARG A 141 -8.46 -11.00 0.38
N PRO A 142 -9.14 -10.04 -0.24
CA PRO A 142 -9.65 -8.88 0.48
C PRO A 142 -10.71 -9.29 1.50
N GLU A 143 -10.58 -8.81 2.74
CA GLU A 143 -11.64 -8.89 3.76
C GLU A 143 -12.68 -7.78 3.54
N GLY A 144 -12.20 -6.62 3.10
CA GLY A 144 -12.96 -5.42 2.79
C GLY A 144 -12.01 -4.24 2.64
N TRP A 145 -12.58 -3.05 2.48
CA TRP A 145 -11.86 -1.82 2.12
C TRP A 145 -11.69 -0.85 3.30
N ASN A 146 -12.22 -1.16 4.49
CA ASN A 146 -12.03 -0.32 5.68
C ASN A 146 -10.63 -0.53 6.29
N TRP A 147 -9.63 0.11 5.67
CA TRP A 147 -8.23 0.09 6.11
C TRP A 147 -8.06 0.64 7.55
N LEU A 148 -8.86 1.64 7.93
CA LEU A 148 -8.77 2.28 9.24
C LEU A 148 -9.15 1.35 10.39
N ALA A 149 -10.02 0.37 10.13
CA ALA A 149 -10.44 -0.64 11.07
C ALA A 149 -9.68 -1.98 10.92
N GLY A 150 -8.54 -1.97 10.23
CA GLY A 150 -7.59 -3.09 10.22
C GLY A 150 -7.81 -4.14 9.13
N GLN A 151 -8.85 -4.01 8.30
CA GLN A 151 -9.08 -4.94 7.19
C GLN A 151 -7.91 -4.92 6.20
N HIS A 152 -7.54 -6.09 5.66
CA HIS A 152 -6.57 -6.18 4.57
C HIS A 152 -7.24 -6.39 3.21
N GLN A 153 -6.71 -5.78 2.15
CA GLN A 153 -7.29 -5.89 0.80
C GLN A 153 -6.60 -7.00 -0.03
N GLY A 154 -5.86 -7.91 0.62
CA GLY A 154 -5.22 -9.08 -0.01
C GLY A 154 -3.71 -8.94 -0.27
N TRP A 155 -3.12 -7.81 0.13
CA TRP A 155 -1.67 -7.54 0.04
C TRP A 155 -1.14 -7.56 -1.40
N GLY A 156 0.17 -7.68 -1.60
CA GLY A 156 0.77 -7.76 -2.94
C GLY A 156 0.69 -6.46 -3.75
N GLY A 157 0.59 -5.32 -3.06
CA GLY A 157 0.63 -3.98 -3.66
C GLY A 157 -0.70 -3.22 -3.62
N ILE A 158 -1.84 -3.92 -3.56
CA ILE A 158 -3.17 -3.27 -3.60
C ILE A 158 -3.36 -2.20 -2.52
N ASN A 159 -3.03 -2.51 -1.26
CA ASN A 159 -3.15 -1.54 -0.16
C ASN A 159 -2.21 -0.34 -0.36
N ILE A 160 -0.99 -0.58 -0.87
CA ILE A 160 0.00 0.48 -1.11
C ILE A 160 -0.48 1.42 -2.22
N THR A 161 -1.19 0.90 -3.23
CA THR A 161 -1.74 1.70 -4.32
C THR A 161 -2.98 2.49 -3.92
N LEU A 162 -3.81 1.95 -3.02
CA LEU A 162 -5.05 2.59 -2.59
C LEU A 162 -4.87 3.56 -1.42
N GLN A 163 -4.00 3.22 -0.47
CA GLN A 163 -3.87 3.92 0.81
C GLN A 163 -2.65 4.83 0.79
N GLU A 164 -2.86 6.07 0.33
CA GLU A 164 -1.83 7.11 0.44
C GLU A 164 -1.68 7.56 1.90
N CYS A 165 -0.45 7.81 2.32
CA CYS A 165 -0.12 8.18 3.70
C CYS A 165 0.42 9.61 3.77
N LEU A 166 0.54 10.18 4.97
CA LEU A 166 1.02 11.55 5.15
C LEU A 166 2.40 11.77 4.55
N VAL A 167 3.28 10.79 4.68
CA VAL A 167 4.65 10.80 4.15
C VAL A 167 4.98 9.47 3.46
N ARG A 168 6.07 9.43 2.69
CA ARG A 168 6.45 8.29 1.84
C ARG A 168 7.89 7.87 2.05
N GLN A 169 8.13 6.55 2.14
CA GLN A 169 9.48 6.00 2.29
C GLN A 169 9.95 5.16 1.10
N GLY A 170 9.02 4.59 0.33
CA GLY A 170 9.35 3.64 -0.74
C GLY A 170 10.50 4.11 -1.66
N PRO A 171 10.48 5.35 -2.17
CA PRO A 171 11.54 5.84 -3.05
C PRO A 171 12.86 6.22 -2.37
N LEU A 172 13.03 6.08 -1.04
CA LEU A 172 14.25 6.54 -0.35
C LEU A 172 15.51 5.72 -0.70
N TRP A 173 15.38 4.48 -1.16
CA TRP A 173 16.55 3.63 -1.49
C TRP A 173 17.44 4.22 -2.59
N GLN A 174 16.90 5.08 -3.45
CA GLN A 174 17.65 5.74 -4.53
C GLN A 174 18.19 7.12 -4.12
N VAL A 175 17.85 7.62 -2.93
CA VAL A 175 18.28 8.93 -2.43
C VAL A 175 19.66 8.80 -1.79
N LYS A 176 20.53 9.80 -1.96
CA LYS A 176 21.85 9.85 -1.33
C LYS A 176 21.76 9.71 0.21
N PRO A 177 22.61 8.91 0.88
CA PRO A 177 22.50 8.65 2.31
C PRO A 177 22.51 9.90 3.19
N GLU A 178 23.30 10.91 2.81
CA GLU A 178 23.40 12.20 3.52
C GLU A 178 22.12 13.04 3.45
N GLU A 179 21.22 12.76 2.50
CA GLU A 179 19.92 13.40 2.35
C GLU A 179 18.76 12.55 2.94
N GLN A 180 19.02 11.34 3.44
CA GLN A 180 18.00 10.46 4.05
C GLN A 180 17.71 10.83 5.53
N ASN A 181 17.44 12.11 5.79
CA ASN A 181 17.23 12.63 7.15
C ASN A 181 15.78 12.52 7.66
N GLY A 182 14.93 11.82 6.93
CA GLY A 182 13.50 11.66 7.22
C GLY A 182 12.75 11.07 6.03
N PRO A 183 11.43 10.93 6.13
CA PRO A 183 10.60 10.46 5.02
C PRO A 183 10.45 11.55 3.94
N LEU A 184 9.99 11.14 2.77
CA LEU A 184 9.66 12.03 1.65
C LEU A 184 8.24 12.60 1.83
N PRO A 185 7.95 13.82 1.36
CA PRO A 185 6.61 14.38 1.44
C PRO A 185 5.63 13.63 0.54
N ASN A 186 4.35 13.58 0.95
CA ASN A 186 3.27 12.92 0.21
C ASN A 186 1.94 13.69 0.32
N LEU A 187 0.99 13.25 1.15
CA LEU A 187 -0.22 14.04 1.45
C LEU A 187 0.10 15.24 2.35
N ALA A 188 1.10 15.12 3.22
CA ALA A 188 1.75 16.27 3.86
C ALA A 188 2.93 16.72 2.99
N LYS A 189 2.86 17.95 2.46
CA LYS A 189 3.89 18.53 1.58
C LYS A 189 5.08 19.09 2.35
N SER A 190 4.91 19.45 3.62
CA SER A 190 5.97 19.94 4.49
C SER A 190 5.61 19.79 5.96
N TRP A 191 6.62 19.86 6.83
CA TRP A 191 6.44 19.86 8.27
C TRP A 191 7.58 20.59 8.97
N SER A 192 7.34 21.04 10.19
CA SER A 192 8.32 21.75 11.02
C SER A 192 8.15 21.38 12.49
N TRP A 193 9.28 21.25 13.18
CA TRP A 193 9.33 21.11 14.63
C TRP A 193 9.44 22.48 15.29
N ASN A 194 8.86 22.65 16.47
CA ASN A 194 9.23 23.74 17.36
C ASN A 194 10.65 23.51 17.95
N GLU A 195 11.19 24.52 18.65
CA GLU A 195 12.58 24.51 19.12
C GLU A 195 12.92 23.33 20.05
N ASP A 196 11.98 22.93 20.91
CA ASP A 196 12.15 21.84 21.88
C ASP A 196 11.79 20.44 21.31
N LYS A 197 11.34 20.37 20.05
CA LYS A 197 10.88 19.15 19.35
C LYS A 197 9.72 18.43 20.04
N THR A 198 8.88 19.15 20.77
CA THR A 198 7.65 18.62 21.39
C THR A 198 6.39 18.95 20.59
N SER A 199 6.51 19.68 19.48
CA SER A 199 5.39 19.99 18.59
C SER A 199 5.80 19.86 17.13
N LEU A 200 5.01 19.11 16.35
CA LEU A 200 5.19 18.88 14.92
C LEU A 200 3.99 19.45 14.16
N THR A 201 4.20 20.54 13.43
CA THR A 201 3.19 21.11 12.52
C THR A 201 3.40 20.54 11.13
N MET A 202 2.33 20.04 10.50
CA MET A 202 2.36 19.47 9.14
C MET A 202 1.38 20.21 8.24
N ASN A 203 1.82 20.56 7.03
CA ASN A 203 1.01 21.22 6.02
C ASN A 203 0.62 20.21 4.93
N LEU A 204 -0.68 20.08 4.68
CA LEU A 204 -1.24 19.20 3.67
C LEU A 204 -1.16 19.82 2.27
N VAL A 205 -1.30 18.98 1.24
CA VAL A 205 -1.47 19.44 -0.14
C VAL A 205 -2.89 19.99 -0.30
N GLU A 206 -3.00 21.30 -0.55
CA GLU A 206 -4.30 21.97 -0.65
C GLU A 206 -5.04 21.62 -1.95
N GLY A 207 -6.32 21.24 -1.80
CA GLY A 207 -7.23 20.95 -2.91
C GLY A 207 -7.14 19.52 -3.46
N VAL A 208 -6.46 18.61 -2.75
CA VAL A 208 -6.55 17.17 -2.99
C VAL A 208 -8.01 16.73 -2.81
N LYS A 209 -8.42 15.76 -3.62
CA LYS A 209 -9.76 15.19 -3.57
C LYS A 209 -9.68 13.68 -3.48
N TRP A 210 -10.62 13.08 -2.75
CA TRP A 210 -10.92 11.67 -2.84
C TRP A 210 -11.38 11.31 -4.26
N SER A 211 -11.36 10.03 -4.60
CA SER A 211 -11.69 9.56 -5.96
C SER A 211 -13.14 9.83 -6.36
N ASP A 212 -14.03 10.03 -5.41
CA ASP A 212 -15.43 10.45 -5.61
C ASP A 212 -15.60 11.98 -5.71
N GLY A 213 -14.52 12.74 -5.54
CA GLY A 213 -14.48 14.19 -5.66
C GLY A 213 -14.63 14.95 -4.34
N ASP A 214 -14.86 14.29 -3.22
CA ASP A 214 -14.88 14.94 -1.90
C ASP A 214 -13.50 15.51 -1.55
N ALA A 215 -13.45 16.55 -0.72
CA ALA A 215 -12.19 17.20 -0.39
C ALA A 215 -11.38 16.36 0.60
N PHE A 216 -10.07 16.21 0.35
CA PHE A 216 -9.16 15.70 1.37
C PHE A 216 -8.66 16.87 2.22
N ASP A 217 -9.00 16.86 3.51
CA ASP A 217 -8.67 17.93 4.44
C ASP A 217 -8.38 17.41 5.86
N ALA A 218 -8.11 18.33 6.79
CA ALA A 218 -7.76 18.02 8.17
C ALA A 218 -8.86 17.26 8.95
N GLU A 219 -10.12 17.22 8.49
CA GLU A 219 -11.17 16.44 9.13
C GLU A 219 -11.07 14.94 8.84
N ASP A 220 -10.47 14.54 7.71
CA ASP A 220 -10.09 13.14 7.46
C ASP A 220 -8.98 12.70 8.42
N LEU A 221 -8.03 13.59 8.70
CA LEU A 221 -6.97 13.35 9.66
C LEU A 221 -7.52 13.29 11.08
N ARG A 222 -8.44 14.20 11.44
CA ARG A 222 -9.13 14.16 12.72
C ARG A 222 -9.84 12.82 12.92
N PHE A 223 -10.60 12.38 11.93
CA PHE A 223 -11.31 11.10 11.98
C PHE A 223 -10.35 9.92 12.10
N TRP A 224 -9.28 9.90 11.32
CA TRP A 224 -8.23 8.89 11.44
C TRP A 224 -7.63 8.87 12.86
N TRP A 225 -7.25 10.02 13.41
CA TRP A 225 -6.60 10.10 14.71
C TRP A 225 -7.56 9.83 15.88
N GLU A 226 -8.62 10.62 16.02
CA GLU A 226 -9.51 10.61 17.18
C GLU A 226 -10.40 9.36 17.23
N ASP A 227 -10.94 8.95 16.08
CA ASP A 227 -11.97 7.90 16.02
C ASP A 227 -11.41 6.53 15.61
N ASN A 228 -10.16 6.44 15.16
CA ASN A 228 -9.56 5.15 14.79
C ASN A 228 -8.26 4.87 15.56
N VAL A 229 -7.28 5.78 15.57
CA VAL A 229 -6.03 5.56 16.33
C VAL A 229 -6.26 5.61 17.84
N GLN A 230 -7.05 6.58 18.32
CA GLN A 230 -7.29 6.80 19.75
C GLN A 230 -8.46 5.98 20.32
N ASP A 231 -9.36 5.45 19.47
CA ASP A 231 -10.42 4.53 19.91
C ASP A 231 -9.90 3.08 19.93
N GLU A 232 -9.60 2.57 21.12
CA GLU A 232 -9.06 1.22 21.34
C GLU A 232 -10.02 0.09 20.93
N LYS A 233 -11.28 0.41 20.62
CA LYS A 233 -12.25 -0.56 20.08
C LYS A 233 -12.10 -0.75 18.57
N VAL A 234 -11.41 0.17 17.89
CA VAL A 234 -11.06 0.04 16.47
C VAL A 234 -9.70 -0.63 16.36
N THR A 235 -9.59 -1.66 15.50
CA THR A 235 -8.32 -2.36 15.26
C THR A 235 -7.46 -1.57 14.25
N SER A 236 -7.02 -0.37 14.64
CA SER A 236 -6.21 0.50 13.79
C SER A 236 -4.82 -0.08 13.47
N ARG A 237 -4.27 0.28 12.30
CA ARG A 237 -2.89 -0.04 11.90
C ARG A 237 -1.84 0.65 12.77
N MET A 238 -2.19 1.82 13.28
CA MET A 238 -1.38 2.55 14.24
C MET A 238 -1.93 2.28 15.64
N PRO A 239 -1.14 1.74 16.57
CA PRO A 239 -1.58 1.64 17.96
C PRO A 239 -1.76 3.05 18.55
N LYS A 240 -2.60 3.18 19.58
CA LYS A 240 -2.90 4.45 20.27
C LYS A 240 -1.66 5.29 20.62
N ASP A 241 -0.63 4.62 21.15
CA ASP A 241 0.64 5.26 21.53
C ASP A 241 1.69 5.20 20.41
N GLY A 242 1.30 4.90 19.17
CA GLY A 242 2.18 4.77 18.01
C GLY A 242 2.95 6.05 17.66
N MET A 243 2.42 7.21 18.04
CA MET A 243 3.11 8.51 17.96
C MET A 243 3.78 8.94 19.28
N GLY A 244 3.74 8.10 20.31
CA GLY A 244 4.25 8.37 21.65
C GLY A 244 3.11 8.49 22.67
N VAL A 245 3.36 8.04 23.89
CA VAL A 245 2.37 8.06 24.98
C VAL A 245 1.92 9.50 25.25
N GLY A 246 0.60 9.70 25.29
CA GLY A 246 0.00 11.02 25.58
C GLY A 246 0.17 12.04 24.47
N THR A 247 0.50 11.62 23.25
CA THR A 247 0.50 12.48 22.07
C THR A 247 -0.93 12.92 21.76
N THR A 248 -1.12 14.20 21.45
CA THR A 248 -2.38 14.72 20.93
C THR A 248 -2.20 15.23 19.51
N MET A 249 -3.30 15.31 18.76
CA MET A 249 -3.32 15.95 17.46
C MET A 249 -4.41 17.02 17.46
N SER A 250 -4.08 18.19 16.93
CA SER A 250 -4.99 19.31 16.75
C SER A 250 -5.07 19.70 15.29
N VAL A 251 -6.26 20.07 14.84
CA VAL A 251 -6.47 20.75 13.55
C VAL A 251 -6.25 22.24 13.76
N VAL A 252 -5.28 22.83 13.06
CA VAL A 252 -4.99 24.26 13.12
C VAL A 252 -5.86 25.02 12.12
N ASP A 253 -5.98 24.48 10.91
CA ASP A 253 -6.85 24.94 9.83
C ASP A 253 -7.14 23.75 8.88
N PRO A 254 -7.97 23.89 7.83
CA PRO A 254 -8.34 22.78 6.95
C PRO A 254 -7.17 22.04 6.29
N TYR A 255 -6.00 22.64 6.16
CA TYR A 255 -4.83 22.02 5.53
C TYR A 255 -3.60 22.00 6.45
N THR A 256 -3.78 22.22 7.75
CA THR A 256 -2.69 22.23 8.73
C THR A 256 -3.09 21.46 9.98
N ILE A 257 -2.30 20.44 10.32
CA ILE A 257 -2.43 19.68 11.58
C ILE A 257 -1.19 19.87 12.44
N ARG A 258 -1.34 19.67 13.75
CA ARG A 258 -0.25 19.73 14.71
C ARG A 258 -0.31 18.55 15.67
N PHE A 259 0.79 17.83 15.83
CA PHE A 259 0.96 16.87 16.91
C PHE A 259 1.71 17.53 18.05
N ASP A 260 1.24 17.33 19.28
CA ASP A 260 1.90 17.77 20.51
C ASP A 260 2.29 16.54 21.34
N PHE A 261 3.57 16.46 21.73
CA PHE A 261 4.21 15.31 22.36
C PHE A 261 4.61 15.63 23.81
N GLN A 262 4.62 14.61 24.68
CA GLN A 262 5.06 14.76 26.08
C GLN A 262 6.58 14.91 26.23
N GLU A 263 7.34 14.44 25.25
CA GLU A 263 8.81 14.44 25.26
C GLU A 263 9.35 14.80 23.87
N PRO A 264 10.57 15.38 23.78
CA PRO A 264 11.22 15.70 22.51
C PRO A 264 11.28 14.49 21.57
N GLN A 265 10.86 14.67 20.32
CA GLN A 265 10.86 13.63 19.29
C GLN A 265 11.94 13.87 18.23
N GLY A 266 12.17 12.85 17.39
CA GLY A 266 13.10 12.90 16.27
C GLY A 266 12.45 12.54 14.92
N PRO A 267 13.21 12.59 13.81
CA PRO A 267 12.70 12.31 12.46
C PRO A 267 12.02 10.93 12.30
N ALA A 268 12.43 9.94 13.10
CA ALA A 268 11.79 8.62 13.14
C ALA A 268 10.29 8.70 13.48
N ARG A 269 9.87 9.73 14.23
CA ARG A 269 8.46 9.97 14.54
C ARG A 269 7.67 10.38 13.31
N VAL A 270 8.25 11.19 12.43
CA VAL A 270 7.63 11.53 11.14
C VAL A 270 7.59 10.29 10.24
N SER A 271 8.65 9.49 10.23
CA SER A 271 8.71 8.23 9.49
C SER A 271 7.60 7.24 9.86
N ALA A 272 7.12 7.24 11.11
CA ALA A 272 5.99 6.42 11.54
C ALA A 272 4.66 6.80 10.85
N LEU A 273 4.57 7.98 10.24
CA LEU A 273 3.41 8.41 9.47
C LEU A 273 3.44 7.92 8.00
N ALA A 274 4.46 7.15 7.62
CA ALA A 274 4.47 6.47 6.32
C ALA A 274 3.55 5.24 6.34
N TYR A 275 3.39 4.60 5.18
CA TYR A 275 2.78 3.28 5.06
C TYR A 275 3.45 2.29 6.04
N ILE A 276 2.74 1.58 6.91
CA ILE A 276 1.29 1.25 6.91
C ILE A 276 0.40 2.08 7.84
N GLN A 277 0.95 3.04 8.58
CA GLN A 277 0.30 3.55 9.79
C GLN A 277 -0.36 4.92 9.59
N GLY A 278 0.36 5.88 9.00
CA GLY A 278 -0.13 7.26 8.82
C GLY A 278 -1.00 7.47 7.58
N CYS A 279 -1.92 6.55 7.32
CA CYS A 279 -2.71 6.50 6.09
C CYS A 279 -4.18 6.76 6.43
N PRO A 280 -4.66 8.02 6.30
CA PRO A 280 -6.04 8.37 6.59
C PRO A 280 -7.01 7.77 5.57
N GLY A 281 -8.29 7.73 5.93
CA GLY A 281 -9.38 7.22 5.10
C GLY A 281 -10.48 8.27 4.95
N PRO A 282 -11.42 8.05 4.01
CA PRO A 282 -12.45 9.02 3.65
C PRO A 282 -13.46 9.16 4.79
N SER A 283 -13.36 10.24 5.57
CA SER A 283 -14.21 10.41 6.74
C SER A 283 -15.67 10.60 6.37
N HIS A 284 -15.96 11.22 5.22
CA HIS A 284 -17.32 11.40 4.69
C HIS A 284 -18.01 10.08 4.33
N ILE A 285 -17.25 9.02 4.02
CA ILE A 285 -17.81 7.68 3.78
C ILE A 285 -17.92 6.88 5.07
N LEU A 286 -16.89 6.94 5.93
CA LEU A 286 -16.75 6.01 7.05
C LEU A 286 -17.41 6.51 8.36
N LYS A 287 -17.58 7.83 8.55
CA LYS A 287 -18.15 8.39 9.79
C LYS A 287 -19.55 7.85 10.08
N ASP A 288 -20.42 7.74 9.07
CA ASP A 288 -21.80 7.26 9.22
C ASP A 288 -21.90 5.79 9.64
N HIS A 289 -20.82 5.04 9.50
CA HIS A 289 -20.71 3.66 9.95
C HIS A 289 -20.09 3.52 11.34
N HIS A 290 -19.45 4.56 11.87
CA HIS A 290 -18.76 4.50 13.15
C HIS A 290 -19.74 4.64 14.34
N PRO A 291 -19.67 3.79 15.40
CA PRO A 291 -20.64 3.78 16.50
C PRO A 291 -20.77 5.10 17.28
N ARG A 292 -19.72 5.92 17.26
CA ARG A 292 -19.73 7.28 17.87
C ARG A 292 -20.75 8.20 17.20
N TYR A 293 -20.91 8.10 15.88
CA TYR A 293 -21.78 8.96 15.09
C TYR A 293 -23.10 8.30 14.72
N ASN A 294 -23.12 6.95 14.70
CA ASN A 294 -24.32 6.17 14.42
C ASN A 294 -24.56 5.12 15.53
N PRO A 295 -25.41 5.42 16.53
CA PRO A 295 -25.68 4.50 17.65
C PRO A 295 -26.33 3.16 17.25
N GLN A 296 -26.80 3.02 16.00
CA GLN A 296 -27.34 1.76 15.48
C GLN A 296 -26.26 0.83 14.92
N LYS A 297 -25.00 1.28 14.85
CA LYS A 297 -23.87 0.51 14.34
C LYS A 297 -23.01 0.00 15.48
N THR A 298 -22.59 -1.24 15.38
CA THR A 298 -21.57 -1.84 16.25
C THR A 298 -20.17 -1.60 15.66
N TYR A 299 -19.12 -1.84 16.45
CA TYR A 299 -17.74 -1.78 15.92
C TYR A 299 -17.50 -2.87 14.87
N GLU A 300 -18.20 -4.00 14.95
CA GLU A 300 -18.17 -5.03 13.91
C GLU A 300 -18.81 -4.54 12.60
N ASP A 301 -19.94 -3.84 12.67
CA ASP A 301 -20.54 -3.19 11.49
C ASP A 301 -19.60 -2.14 10.88
N TYR A 302 -18.90 -1.38 11.73
CA TYR A 302 -17.92 -0.40 11.27
C TYR A 302 -16.73 -1.06 10.56
N THR A 303 -16.13 -2.09 11.17
CA THR A 303 -15.05 -2.85 10.53
C THR A 303 -15.49 -3.37 9.16
N ASN A 304 -16.74 -3.80 9.01
CA ASN A 304 -17.29 -4.35 7.77
C ASN A 304 -18.02 -3.32 6.89
N ALA A 305 -17.85 -2.02 7.12
CA ALA A 305 -18.59 -0.95 6.44
C ALA A 305 -18.39 -0.92 4.91
N GLN A 306 -17.27 -1.47 4.42
CA GLN A 306 -16.95 -1.55 3.00
C GLN A 306 -16.53 -2.98 2.65
N PRO A 307 -17.48 -3.92 2.49
CA PRO A 307 -17.15 -5.31 2.28
C PRO A 307 -16.52 -5.53 0.88
N ALA A 308 -15.75 -6.61 0.74
CA ALA A 308 -14.96 -6.86 -0.47
C ALA A 308 -15.79 -7.07 -1.75
N ASP A 309 -17.04 -7.48 -1.61
CA ASP A 309 -17.99 -7.76 -2.68
C ASP A 309 -18.84 -6.56 -3.10
N ASP A 310 -18.88 -5.48 -2.30
CA ASP A 310 -19.58 -4.23 -2.63
C ASP A 310 -18.66 -3.27 -3.41
N LEU A 311 -18.09 -3.76 -4.51
CA LEU A 311 -17.42 -2.93 -5.51
C LEU A 311 -18.48 -2.41 -6.49
N LYS A 312 -18.93 -1.16 -6.26
CA LYS A 312 -19.79 -0.43 -7.20
C LYS A 312 -19.00 0.18 -8.36
#